data_AF-A0A432PGX3-F1
#
_entry.id   AF-A0A432PGX3-F1
#
_cell.length_a   1.000
_cell.length_b   1.000
_cell.length_c   1.000
_cell.angle_alpha   90.00
_cell.angle_beta   90.00
_cell.angle_gamma   90.00
#
_symmetry.space_group_name_H-M   'P 1'
#
loop_
_entity.id
_entity.type
_entity.pdbx_description
1 polymer ?
#
loop_
_entity_poly.entity_id
_entity_poly.type
_entity_poly.pdbx_seq_one_letter_code
_entity_poly.pdbx_strand_id
1 'polypeptide(L)'
;MRIAARFAKWGLGLFIFGVFLTFGIVAHYCVGARWPTGELFMQNITLWWACPWTLSVAAVQAGGLGMTAMGVTSMVAARISPAAAEPESSAALWLCIIGLLGVFAIGYPGYFVFDAIWPGYYYSPILIGKNIWLLGQAFFIAVYFAGAVAMFNAVRRALNAVPTQA
;
A
#
# COMPACT_ATOMS: atom_id res chain seq x y z
N MET A 1 18.97 4.66 -15.69
CA MET A 1 17.72 3.90 -15.64
C MET A 1 17.61 3.01 -14.39
N ARG A 2 18.60 3.03 -13.48
CA ARG A 2 18.71 2.06 -12.39
C ARG A 2 17.62 2.22 -11.33
N ILE A 3 17.28 3.46 -10.97
CA ILE A 3 16.25 3.74 -9.97
C ILE A 3 14.85 3.41 -10.50
N ALA A 4 14.54 3.80 -11.73
CA ALA A 4 13.26 3.47 -12.38
C ALA A 4 13.01 1.95 -12.47
N ALA A 5 14.04 1.18 -12.88
CA ALA A 5 13.95 -0.28 -12.90
C ALA A 5 13.77 -0.89 -11.50
N ARG A 6 14.40 -0.31 -10.47
CA ARG A 6 14.20 -0.73 -9.07
C ARG A 6 12.79 -0.44 -8.58
N PHE A 7 12.24 0.73 -8.91
CA PHE A 7 10.83 1.05 -8.63
C PHE A 7 9.89 0.03 -9.24
N ALA A 8 10.09 -0.31 -10.52
CA ALA A 8 9.27 -1.30 -11.21
C ALA A 8 9.37 -2.70 -10.59
N LYS A 9 10.60 -3.15 -10.29
CA LYS A 9 10.84 -4.48 -9.68
C LYS A 9 10.26 -4.58 -8.28
N TRP A 10 10.50 -3.59 -7.42
CA TRP A 10 9.94 -3.55 -6.07
C TRP A 10 8.42 -3.43 -6.09
N GLY A 11 7.88 -2.57 -6.97
CA GLY A 11 6.45 -2.42 -7.15
C GLY A 11 5.77 -3.73 -7.53
N LEU A 12 6.33 -4.46 -8.52
CA LEU A 12 5.80 -5.75 -8.94
C LEU A 12 5.88 -6.79 -7.83
N GLY A 13 7.01 -6.84 -7.11
CA GLY A 13 7.17 -7.73 -5.95
C GLY A 13 6.13 -7.45 -4.86
N LEU A 14 5.91 -6.19 -4.51
CA LEU A 14 4.92 -5.78 -3.51
C LEU A 14 3.48 -6.02 -3.98
N PHE A 15 3.21 -5.85 -5.28
CA PHE A 15 1.90 -6.20 -5.86
C PHE A 15 1.62 -7.70 -5.71
N ILE A 16 2.55 -8.56 -6.15
CA ILE A 16 2.43 -10.03 -6.02
C ILE A 16 2.32 -10.43 -4.55
N PHE A 17 3.12 -9.80 -3.69
CA PHE A 17 3.05 -10.02 -2.25
C PHE A 17 1.65 -9.69 -1.69
N GLY A 18 1.06 -8.55 -2.09
CA GLY A 18 -0.31 -8.23 -1.71
C GLY A 18 -1.35 -9.23 -2.25
N VAL A 19 -1.18 -9.77 -3.46
CA VAL A 19 -2.01 -10.89 -3.97
C VAL A 19 -1.89 -12.10 -3.04
N PHE A 20 -0.67 -12.46 -2.64
CA PHE A 20 -0.47 -13.55 -1.68
C PHE A 20 -1.17 -13.29 -0.33
N LEU A 21 -1.10 -12.08 0.21
CA LEU A 21 -1.78 -11.73 1.46
C LEU A 21 -3.32 -11.87 1.38
N THR A 22 -3.91 -11.87 0.18
CA THR A 22 -5.35 -12.07 -0.01
C THR A 22 -5.79 -13.45 0.48
N PHE A 23 -4.90 -14.45 0.48
CA PHE A 23 -5.20 -15.78 1.02
C PHE A 23 -5.57 -15.74 2.52
N GLY A 24 -5.06 -14.79 3.31
CA GLY A 24 -5.49 -14.65 4.70
C GLY A 24 -6.91 -14.11 4.84
N ILE A 25 -7.32 -13.18 3.97
CA ILE A 25 -8.70 -12.71 3.89
C ILE A 25 -9.63 -13.88 3.53
N VAL A 26 -9.24 -14.67 2.51
CA VAL A 26 -10.01 -15.87 2.11
C VAL A 26 -10.10 -16.87 3.27
N ALA A 27 -8.98 -17.19 3.91
CA ALA A 27 -8.95 -18.09 5.07
C ALA A 27 -9.84 -17.58 6.21
N HIS A 28 -9.82 -16.26 6.48
CA HIS A 28 -10.67 -15.63 7.48
C HIS A 28 -12.15 -15.85 7.18
N TYR A 29 -12.58 -15.69 5.93
CA TYR A 29 -13.97 -15.97 5.54
C TYR A 29 -14.30 -17.46 5.59
N CYS A 30 -13.40 -18.33 5.14
CA CYS A 30 -13.60 -19.78 5.17
C CYS A 30 -13.75 -20.34 6.59
N VAL A 31 -13.03 -19.77 7.57
CA VAL A 31 -13.02 -20.24 8.97
C VAL A 31 -14.03 -19.47 9.85
N GLY A 32 -14.23 -18.17 9.59
CA GLY A 32 -14.88 -17.23 10.51
C GLY A 32 -16.29 -16.75 10.14
N ALA A 33 -16.80 -17.02 8.93
CA ALA A 33 -18.14 -16.59 8.50
C ALA A 33 -19.28 -17.45 9.08
N ARG A 34 -19.24 -17.75 10.39
CA ARG A 34 -20.19 -18.67 11.07
C ARG A 34 -20.96 -18.06 12.24
N TRP A 35 -20.71 -16.81 12.61
CA TRP A 35 -21.36 -16.17 13.76
C TRP A 35 -22.56 -15.33 13.35
N PRO A 36 -23.68 -15.33 14.11
CA PRO A 36 -24.71 -14.32 13.98
C PRO A 36 -24.10 -12.99 14.41
N THR A 37 -23.56 -12.27 13.44
CA THR A 37 -23.01 -10.95 13.64
C THR A 37 -24.18 -9.99 13.80
N GLY A 38 -24.66 -9.84 15.04
CA GLY A 38 -25.84 -9.04 15.38
C GLY A 38 -25.80 -7.59 14.86
N GLU A 39 -26.88 -6.83 15.05
CA GLU A 39 -27.03 -5.47 14.50
C GLU A 39 -25.81 -4.55 14.70
N LEU A 40 -25.08 -4.68 15.82
CA LEU A 40 -23.87 -3.91 16.11
C LEU A 40 -22.70 -4.16 15.13
N PHE A 41 -22.58 -5.37 14.56
CA PHE A 41 -21.60 -5.65 13.52
C PHE A 41 -22.02 -5.02 12.19
N MET A 42 -23.30 -5.11 11.84
CA MET A 42 -23.88 -4.46 10.65
C MET A 42 -23.73 -2.93 10.70
N GLN A 43 -23.89 -2.32 11.87
CA GLN A 43 -23.68 -0.88 12.08
C GLN A 43 -22.20 -0.47 11.94
N ASN A 44 -21.25 -1.35 12.30
CA ASN A 44 -19.81 -1.13 12.10
C ASN A 44 -19.32 -1.51 10.68
N ILE A 45 -20.08 -2.32 9.93
CA ILE A 45 -19.81 -2.77 8.55
C ILE A 45 -20.19 -1.73 7.48
N THR A 46 -20.73 -0.57 7.86
CA THR A 46 -20.96 0.52 6.90
C THR A 46 -19.69 1.00 6.19
N LEU A 47 -18.51 0.55 6.65
CA LEU A 47 -17.23 0.65 5.95
C LEU A 47 -16.90 -0.71 5.29
N TRP A 48 -16.63 -0.71 3.99
CA TRP A 48 -16.25 -1.86 3.12
C TRP A 48 -15.11 -2.79 3.63
N TRP A 49 -14.55 -2.53 4.80
CA TRP A 49 -13.49 -3.26 5.48
C TRP A 49 -14.07 -4.31 6.44
N ALA A 50 -14.87 -5.27 5.97
CA ALA A 50 -15.43 -6.31 6.86
C ALA A 50 -14.34 -7.24 7.45
N CYS A 51 -13.16 -7.30 6.83
CA CYS A 51 -12.01 -8.06 7.29
C CYS A 51 -10.88 -7.11 7.70
N PRO A 52 -10.22 -7.33 8.86
CA PRO A 52 -9.16 -6.45 9.37
C PRO A 52 -7.99 -6.30 8.41
N TRP A 53 -7.73 -7.31 7.59
CA TRP A 53 -6.59 -7.31 6.67
C TRP A 53 -6.85 -6.57 5.35
N THR A 54 -8.11 -6.24 5.03
CA THR A 54 -8.46 -5.70 3.71
C THR A 54 -7.73 -4.37 3.42
N LEU A 55 -7.60 -3.47 4.41
CA LEU A 55 -6.88 -2.19 4.22
C LEU A 55 -5.41 -2.41 3.90
N SER A 56 -4.76 -3.26 4.66
CA SER A 56 -3.34 -3.59 4.46
C SER A 56 -3.11 -4.21 3.08
N VAL A 57 -3.94 -5.18 2.69
CA VAL A 57 -3.82 -5.86 1.39
C VAL A 57 -4.03 -4.89 0.25
N ALA A 58 -5.11 -4.11 0.29
CA ALA A 58 -5.43 -3.13 -0.76
C ALA A 58 -4.32 -2.07 -0.90
N ALA A 59 -3.82 -1.53 0.22
CA ALA A 59 -2.75 -0.54 0.21
C ALA A 59 -1.45 -1.09 -0.38
N VAL A 60 -1.04 -2.31 0.00
CA VAL A 60 0.18 -2.95 -0.53
C VAL A 60 0.05 -3.26 -2.02
N GLN A 61 -1.10 -3.80 -2.46
CA GLN A 61 -1.36 -4.10 -3.88
C GLN A 61 -1.39 -2.83 -4.73
N ALA A 62 -2.26 -1.87 -4.37
CA ALA A 62 -2.40 -0.62 -5.11
C ALA A 62 -1.10 0.19 -5.09
N GLY A 63 -0.43 0.22 -3.94
CA GLY A 63 0.84 0.90 -3.77
C GLY A 63 1.95 0.31 -4.64
N GLY A 64 2.06 -1.02 -4.67
CA GLY A 64 3.00 -1.75 -5.52
C GLY A 64 2.71 -1.54 -7.01
N LEU A 65 1.43 -1.53 -7.40
CA LEU A 65 1.02 -1.21 -8.77
C LEU A 65 1.42 0.23 -9.15
N GLY A 66 1.21 1.20 -8.26
CA GLY A 66 1.62 2.60 -8.46
C GLY A 66 3.14 2.75 -8.64
N MET A 67 3.93 2.05 -7.82
CA MET A 67 5.39 2.01 -8.00
C MET A 67 5.80 1.40 -9.35
N THR A 68 5.10 0.35 -9.78
CA THR A 68 5.32 -0.30 -11.07
C THR A 68 5.05 0.65 -12.22
N ALA A 69 3.89 1.32 -12.21
CA ALA A 69 3.51 2.29 -13.22
C ALA A 69 4.55 3.42 -13.31
N MET A 70 4.89 4.07 -12.21
CA MET A 70 5.90 5.16 -12.21
C MET A 70 7.27 4.70 -12.69
N GLY A 71 7.72 3.50 -12.29
CA GLY A 71 8.99 2.93 -12.73
C GLY A 71 9.01 2.67 -14.25
N VAL A 72 7.98 2.03 -14.78
CA VAL A 72 7.85 1.76 -16.22
C VAL A 72 7.73 3.05 -17.03
N THR A 73 6.87 3.98 -16.61
CA THR A 73 6.71 5.27 -17.30
C THR A 73 8.03 6.04 -17.34
N SER A 74 8.80 6.05 -16.26
CA SER A 74 10.12 6.68 -16.24
C SER A 74 11.10 6.02 -17.21
N MET A 75 11.09 4.69 -17.30
CA MET A 75 11.93 3.96 -18.26
C MET A 75 11.54 4.28 -19.70
N VAL A 76 10.25 4.37 -20.00
CA VAL A 76 9.75 4.75 -21.34
C VAL A 76 10.15 6.18 -21.68
N ALA A 77 9.95 7.14 -20.77
CA ALA A 77 10.33 8.54 -20.98
C ALA A 77 11.84 8.68 -21.27
N ALA A 78 12.69 7.99 -20.51
CA ALA A 78 14.14 8.01 -20.72
C ALA A 78 14.59 7.36 -22.05
N ARG A 79 13.79 6.45 -22.62
CA ARG A 79 14.07 5.88 -23.95
C ARG A 79 13.72 6.84 -25.09
N ILE A 80 12.68 7.65 -24.91
CA ILE A 80 12.20 8.60 -25.93
C ILE A 80 13.00 9.90 -25.89
N SER A 81 13.37 10.36 -24.69
CA SER A 81 14.16 11.58 -24.48
C SER A 81 15.33 11.27 -23.56
N PRO A 82 16.49 10.83 -24.09
CA PRO A 82 17.67 10.47 -23.29
C PRO A 82 18.27 11.63 -22.50
N ALA A 83 17.93 12.88 -22.89
CA ALA A 83 18.31 14.10 -22.17
C ALA A 83 17.40 14.40 -20.96
N ALA A 84 16.28 13.69 -20.80
CA ALA A 84 15.42 13.83 -19.63
C ALA A 84 16.17 13.32 -18.38
N ALA A 85 16.30 14.20 -17.38
CA ALA A 85 17.01 13.92 -16.14
C ALA A 85 16.53 12.61 -15.49
N GLU A 86 17.48 11.77 -15.09
CA GLU A 86 17.20 10.54 -14.34
C GLU A 86 16.47 10.89 -13.03
N PRO A 87 15.43 10.13 -12.63
CA PRO A 87 14.87 10.26 -11.29
C PRO A 87 15.94 9.87 -10.26
N GLU A 88 16.58 10.87 -9.64
CA GLU A 88 17.74 10.70 -8.75
C GLU A 88 17.36 10.42 -7.29
N SER A 89 16.08 10.18 -6.97
CA SER A 89 15.70 10.05 -5.56
C SER A 89 15.64 8.59 -5.09
N SER A 90 16.79 8.10 -4.61
CA SER A 90 16.86 6.88 -3.77
C SER A 90 15.93 6.97 -2.55
N ALA A 91 15.72 8.18 -2.02
CA ALA A 91 14.82 8.43 -0.91
C ALA A 91 13.35 8.13 -1.25
N ALA A 92 12.87 8.54 -2.43
CA ALA A 92 11.49 8.24 -2.86
C ALA A 92 11.24 6.73 -2.93
N LEU A 93 12.20 5.96 -3.44
CA LEU A 93 12.12 4.50 -3.49
C LEU A 93 11.96 3.91 -2.09
N TRP A 94 12.83 4.32 -1.16
CA TRP A 94 12.82 3.79 0.21
C TRP A 94 11.58 4.22 1.00
N LEU A 95 11.09 5.45 0.82
CA LEU A 95 9.83 5.91 1.41
C LEU A 95 8.66 5.02 0.93
N CYS A 96 8.60 4.69 -0.36
CA CYS A 96 7.56 3.79 -0.85
C CYS A 96 7.69 2.38 -0.27
N ILE A 97 8.90 1.81 -0.25
CA ILE A 97 9.14 0.45 0.29
C ILE A 97 8.80 0.39 1.77
N ILE A 98 9.36 1.30 2.58
CA ILE A 98 9.14 1.36 4.03
C ILE A 98 7.68 1.63 4.33
N GLY A 99 7.03 2.53 3.59
CA GLY A 99 5.60 2.78 3.72
C GLY A 99 4.77 1.53 3.51
N LEU A 100 4.94 0.81 2.39
CA LEU A 100 4.13 -0.38 2.11
C LEU A 100 4.45 -1.56 3.04
N LEU A 101 5.72 -1.79 3.36
CA LEU A 101 6.09 -2.83 4.32
C LEU A 101 5.62 -2.49 5.74
N GLY A 102 5.59 -1.22 6.12
CA GLY A 102 5.05 -0.77 7.40
C GLY A 102 3.52 -0.91 7.48
N VAL A 103 2.81 -0.58 6.41
CA VAL A 103 1.35 -0.85 6.31
C VAL A 103 1.09 -2.34 6.45
N PHE A 104 1.85 -3.18 5.76
CA PHE A 104 1.81 -4.62 5.94
C PHE A 104 2.05 -5.00 7.40
N ALA A 105 3.17 -4.59 8.00
CA ALA A 105 3.56 -5.01 9.34
C ALA A 105 2.52 -4.63 10.41
N ILE A 106 1.96 -3.42 10.35
CA ILE A 106 0.94 -2.97 11.31
C ILE A 106 -0.42 -3.58 11.00
N GLY A 107 -0.84 -3.56 9.74
CA GLY A 107 -2.17 -3.99 9.35
C GLY A 107 -2.35 -5.50 9.37
N TYR A 108 -1.29 -6.28 9.13
CA TYR A 108 -1.36 -7.72 8.95
C TYR A 108 -0.90 -8.52 10.19
N PRO A 109 0.39 -8.76 10.47
CA PRO A 109 0.78 -9.39 11.72
C PRO A 109 0.48 -8.49 12.93
N GLY A 110 0.51 -7.16 12.78
CA GLY A 110 0.17 -6.23 13.84
C GLY A 110 -1.26 -6.37 14.36
N TYR A 111 -2.21 -6.83 13.53
CA TYR A 111 -3.56 -7.18 14.01
C TYR A 111 -3.50 -8.12 15.23
N PHE A 112 -2.70 -9.18 15.17
CA PHE A 112 -2.59 -10.16 16.26
C PHE A 112 -1.92 -9.57 17.51
N VAL A 113 -0.96 -8.66 17.33
CA VAL A 113 -0.31 -7.96 18.45
C VAL A 113 -1.30 -7.06 19.17
N PHE A 114 -2.09 -6.29 18.41
CA PHE A 114 -3.10 -5.41 18.97
C PHE A 114 -4.25 -6.20 19.60
N ASP A 115 -4.64 -7.33 19.02
CA ASP A 115 -5.64 -8.24 19.59
C ASP A 115 -5.16 -8.88 20.91
N ALA A 116 -3.86 -9.18 21.04
CA ALA A 116 -3.30 -9.66 22.31
C ALA A 116 -3.34 -8.60 23.44
N ILE A 117 -3.26 -7.31 23.10
CA ILE A 117 -3.32 -6.21 24.07
C ILE A 117 -4.79 -5.82 24.36
N TRP A 118 -5.62 -5.79 23.32
CA TRP A 118 -7.04 -5.46 23.36
C TRP A 118 -7.86 -6.55 22.66
N PRO A 119 -8.24 -7.64 23.38
CA PRO A 119 -8.93 -8.77 22.79
C PRO A 119 -10.22 -8.37 22.07
N GLY A 120 -10.31 -8.73 20.78
CA GLY A 120 -11.46 -8.45 19.94
C GLY A 120 -11.64 -6.97 19.59
N TYR A 121 -10.61 -6.11 19.70
CA TYR A 121 -10.74 -4.66 19.48
C TYR A 121 -11.31 -4.27 18.11
N TYR A 122 -11.17 -5.15 17.13
CA TYR A 122 -11.69 -4.94 15.78
C TYR A 122 -13.21 -5.12 15.70
N TYR A 123 -13.73 -6.11 16.45
CA TYR A 123 -15.13 -6.53 16.41
C TYR A 123 -15.96 -6.01 17.58
N SER A 124 -15.31 -5.53 18.64
CA SER A 124 -15.91 -4.95 19.84
C SER A 124 -15.65 -3.44 19.90
N PRO A 125 -16.43 -2.65 20.67
CA PRO A 125 -16.30 -1.18 20.72
C PRO A 125 -15.08 -0.70 21.54
N ILE A 126 -13.92 -1.36 21.42
CA ILE A 126 -12.67 -0.89 22.03
C ILE A 126 -12.03 0.14 21.10
N LEU A 127 -12.54 1.37 21.18
CA LEU A 127 -12.15 2.48 20.31
C LEU A 127 -10.65 2.79 20.33
N ILE A 128 -10.00 2.66 21.49
CA ILE A 128 -8.58 2.98 21.65
C ILE A 128 -7.71 2.03 20.81
N GLY A 129 -7.91 0.71 20.95
CA GLY A 129 -7.14 -0.29 20.19
C GLY A 129 -7.34 -0.13 18.68
N LYS A 130 -8.60 0.07 18.25
CA LYS A 130 -8.94 0.28 16.83
C LYS A 130 -8.27 1.54 16.28
N ASN A 131 -8.35 2.66 16.99
CA ASN A 131 -7.79 3.92 16.54
C ASN A 131 -6.26 3.87 16.47
N ILE A 132 -5.57 3.32 17.46
CA ILE A 132 -4.10 3.24 17.43
C ILE A 132 -3.65 2.33 16.26
N TRP A 133 -4.32 1.19 16.06
CA TRP A 133 -4.00 0.29 14.94
C TRP A 133 -4.23 0.93 13.57
N LEU A 134 -5.35 1.65 13.39
CA LEU A 134 -5.65 2.37 12.14
C LEU A 134 -4.69 3.55 11.90
N LEU A 135 -4.38 4.32 12.95
CA LEU A 135 -3.43 5.44 12.86
C LEU A 135 -2.01 4.95 12.53
N GLY A 136 -1.61 3.80 13.04
CA GLY A 136 -0.34 3.17 12.67
C GLY A 136 -0.28 2.84 11.18
N GLN A 137 -1.34 2.26 10.61
CA GLN A 137 -1.43 2.04 9.16
C GLN A 137 -1.45 3.37 8.38
N ALA A 138 -2.25 4.34 8.82
CA ALA A 138 -2.35 5.64 8.17
C ALA A 138 -1.00 6.39 8.13
N PHE A 139 -0.20 6.30 9.19
CA PHE A 139 1.15 6.84 9.23
C PHE A 139 2.04 6.27 8.11
N PHE A 140 2.06 4.95 7.95
CA PHE A 140 2.86 4.31 6.90
C PHE A 140 2.30 4.55 5.49
N ILE A 141 0.98 4.70 5.34
CA ILE A 141 0.38 5.17 4.08
C ILE A 141 0.89 6.57 3.74
N ALA A 142 0.98 7.48 4.72
CA ALA A 142 1.52 8.83 4.51
C ALA A 142 3.01 8.80 4.11
N VAL A 143 3.81 7.91 4.71
CA VAL A 143 5.21 7.68 4.33
C VAL A 143 5.31 7.20 2.88
N TYR A 144 4.48 6.23 2.48
CA TYR A 144 4.39 5.79 1.08
C TYR A 144 3.99 6.95 0.15
N PHE A 145 2.96 7.70 0.52
CA PHE A 145 2.42 8.79 -0.28
C PHE A 145 3.47 9.87 -0.54
N ALA A 146 4.27 10.23 0.47
CA ALA A 146 5.37 11.17 0.30
C ALA A 146 6.40 10.68 -0.74
N GLY A 147 6.78 9.39 -0.69
CA GLY A 147 7.64 8.77 -1.69
C GLY A 147 7.02 8.77 -3.09
N ALA A 148 5.73 8.46 -3.18
CA ALA A 148 4.99 8.41 -4.44
C ALA A 148 4.89 9.79 -5.09
N VAL A 149 4.57 10.84 -4.32
CA VAL A 149 4.53 12.23 -4.83
C VAL A 149 5.91 12.68 -5.33
N ALA A 150 6.98 12.37 -4.59
CA ALA A 150 8.33 12.70 -5.01
C ALA A 150 8.70 12.02 -6.35
N MET A 151 8.37 10.74 -6.49
CA MET A 151 8.62 9.99 -7.73
C MET A 151 7.71 10.47 -8.87
N PHE A 152 6.44 10.73 -8.61
CA PHE A 152 5.49 11.25 -9.59
C PHE A 152 5.96 12.58 -10.17
N ASN A 153 6.43 13.50 -9.33
CA ASN A 153 6.98 14.77 -9.79
C ASN A 153 8.21 14.57 -10.70
N ALA A 154 9.07 13.60 -10.40
CA ALA A 154 10.19 13.26 -11.27
C ALA A 154 9.73 12.69 -12.61
N VAL A 155 8.78 11.73 -12.60
CA VAL A 155 8.19 11.13 -13.81
C VAL A 155 7.54 12.21 -14.67
N ARG A 156 6.73 13.09 -14.06
CA ARG A 156 6.04 14.19 -14.75
C ARG A 156 7.02 15.12 -15.45
N ARG A 157 8.13 15.50 -14.79
CA ARG A 157 9.17 16.33 -15.42
C ARG A 157 9.82 15.62 -16.60
N ALA A 158 10.10 14.32 -16.49
CA ALA A 158 10.65 13.54 -17.58
C ALA A 158 9.70 13.45 -18.78
N LEU A 159 8.39 13.27 -18.53
CA LEU A 159 7.38 13.26 -19.58
C LEU A 159 7.22 14.61 -20.27
N ASN A 160 7.24 15.72 -19.52
CA ASN A 160 7.18 17.06 -20.10
C ASN A 160 8.39 17.39 -21.00
N ALA A 161 9.50 16.68 -20.85
CA ALA A 161 10.70 16.83 -21.68
C ALA A 161 10.67 15.94 -22.94
N VAL A 162 9.61 15.16 -23.15
CA VAL A 162 9.41 14.41 -24.40
C VAL A 162 8.97 15.39 -25.48
N PRO A 163 9.67 15.47 -26.64
CA PRO A 163 9.26 16.32 -27.74
C PRO A 163 7.87 15.91 -28.22
N THR A 164 6.92 16.84 -28.22
CA THR A 164 5.67 16.66 -28.96
C THR A 164 6.00 16.83 -30.44
N GLN A 165 6.15 15.72 -31.17
CA GLN A 165 6.08 15.79 -32.63
C GLN A 165 4.66 16.22 -32.98
N ALA A 166 4.53 17.45 -33.47
CA ALA A 166 3.35 17.93 -34.20
C ALA A 166 3.54 17.59 -35.68
#